data_AF-A0A2H0MV32-F1
#
_entry.id   AF-A0A2H0MV32-F1
#
_cell.length_a   1.000
_cell.length_b   1.000
_cell.length_c   1.000
_cell.angle_alpha   90.00
_cell.angle_beta   90.00
_cell.angle_gamma   90.00
#
_symmetry.space_group_name_H-M   'P 1'
#
loop_
_entity.id
_entity.type
_entity.pdbx_description
1 polymer ?
#
loop_
_entity_poly.entity_id
_entity_poly.type
_entity_poly.pdbx_seq_one_letter_code
_entity_poly.pdbx_strand_id
1 'polypeptide(L)'
;MESKMNFSFALIHPLLVHFPVGLLFTGVLFETYGKLRSEPAVERAGAFNLRLGYLFIFPALGAGLLGLSDIEMRDNFRDFISKHILFAFSSLFAFSLTLLASRFLHGRMGKILYTIFSFVGFFCILATGYFGGELAHRFDLPLQLGMD
;
A
#
# COMPACT_ATOMS: atom_id res chain seq x y z
N MET A 1 -5.59 -4.83 -38.09
CA MET A 1 -5.09 -3.70 -37.29
C MET A 1 -4.67 -4.30 -35.95
N GLU A 2 -3.42 -4.73 -35.85
CA GLU A 2 -2.89 -5.26 -34.58
C GLU A 2 -2.77 -4.09 -33.60
N SER A 3 -3.63 -4.09 -32.58
CA SER A 3 -3.42 -3.28 -31.38
C SER A 3 -2.12 -3.77 -30.74
N LYS A 4 -1.03 -3.02 -30.93
CA LYS A 4 0.15 -3.18 -30.08
C LYS A 4 -0.29 -2.69 -28.71
N MET A 5 -0.58 -3.62 -27.81
CA MET A 5 -0.79 -3.31 -26.41
C MET A 5 0.52 -2.72 -25.89
N ASN A 6 0.62 -1.40 -25.84
CA ASN A 6 1.79 -0.73 -25.31
C ASN A 6 1.89 -1.08 -23.82
N PHE A 7 2.99 -1.72 -23.46
CA PHE A 7 3.29 -2.06 -22.06
C PHE A 7 3.45 -0.75 -21.28
N SER A 8 2.52 -0.47 -20.37
CA SER A 8 2.61 0.67 -19.46
C SER A 8 2.70 0.19 -18.02
N PHE A 9 3.62 0.79 -17.26
CA PHE A 9 3.77 0.50 -15.84
C PHE A 9 2.52 0.92 -15.04
N ALA A 10 1.75 1.89 -15.53
CA ALA A 10 0.48 2.29 -14.93
C ALA A 10 -0.61 1.22 -15.03
N LEU A 11 -0.54 0.28 -16.00
CA LEU A 11 -1.46 -0.87 -16.09
C LEU A 11 -1.05 -2.02 -15.17
N ILE A 12 0.26 -2.17 -14.91
CA ILE A 12 0.80 -3.24 -14.05
C ILE A 12 0.72 -2.85 -12.57
N HIS A 13 0.86 -1.57 -12.24
CA HIS A 13 0.80 -1.08 -10.88
C HIS A 13 -0.49 -1.54 -10.13
N PRO A 14 -1.71 -1.39 -10.69
CA PRO A 14 -2.93 -1.93 -10.09
C PRO A 14 -2.88 -3.44 -9.81
N LEU A 15 -2.21 -4.25 -10.63
CA LEU A 15 -2.05 -5.67 -10.36
C LEU A 15 -1.15 -5.92 -9.15
N LEU A 16 -0.07 -5.15 -9.03
CA LEU A 16 0.92 -5.31 -7.97
C LEU A 16 0.44 -4.80 -6.60
N VAL A 17 -0.39 -3.76 -6.55
CA VAL A 17 -0.83 -3.15 -5.27
C VAL A 17 -1.74 -4.06 -4.43
N HIS A 18 -2.44 -5.02 -5.03
CA HIS A 18 -3.33 -5.92 -4.28
C HIS A 18 -2.57 -6.76 -3.25
N PHE A 19 -1.34 -7.18 -3.57
CA PHE A 19 -0.49 -7.96 -2.68
C PHE A 19 -0.12 -7.21 -1.39
N PRO A 20 0.57 -6.05 -1.44
CA PRO A 20 0.91 -5.31 -0.22
C PRO A 20 -0.35 -4.81 0.49
N VAL A 21 -1.38 -4.35 -0.21
CA VAL A 21 -2.62 -3.86 0.44
C VAL A 21 -3.29 -4.98 1.23
N GLY A 22 -3.53 -6.14 0.60
CA GLY A 22 -4.18 -7.27 1.26
C GLY A 22 -3.36 -7.82 2.43
N LEU A 23 -2.04 -7.97 2.25
CA LEU A 23 -1.15 -8.48 3.29
C LEU A 23 -1.02 -7.50 4.46
N LEU A 24 -0.84 -6.21 4.22
CA LEU A 24 -0.71 -5.23 5.30
C LEU A 24 -2.03 -5.05 6.05
N PHE A 25 -3.15 -4.99 5.33
CA PHE A 25 -4.50 -4.90 5.92
C PHE A 25 -4.79 -6.10 6.82
N THR A 26 -4.69 -7.32 6.26
CA THR A 26 -4.93 -8.55 7.04
C THR A 26 -3.87 -8.75 8.12
N GLY A 27 -2.63 -8.30 7.89
CA GLY A 27 -1.54 -8.36 8.85
C GLY A 27 -1.87 -7.64 10.16
N VAL A 28 -2.31 -6.38 10.08
CA VAL A 28 -2.71 -5.61 11.26
C VAL A 28 -3.93 -6.24 11.94
N LEU A 29 -4.92 -6.71 11.18
CA LEU A 29 -6.13 -7.32 11.73
C LEU A 29 -5.84 -8.63 12.46
N PHE A 30 -5.12 -9.55 11.83
CA PHE A 30 -4.78 -10.85 12.43
C PHE A 30 -3.85 -10.69 13.61
N GLU A 31 -2.87 -9.78 13.54
CA GLU A 31 -1.98 -9.58 14.66
C GLU A 31 -2.71 -8.98 15.87
N THR A 32 -3.59 -7.99 15.63
CA THR A 32 -4.44 -7.41 16.67
C THR A 32 -5.40 -8.44 17.26
N TYR A 33 -6.11 -9.20 16.40
CA TYR A 33 -7.03 -10.24 16.83
C TYR A 33 -6.31 -11.32 17.65
N GLY A 34 -5.17 -11.80 17.16
CA GLY A 34 -4.35 -12.81 17.83
C GLY A 34 -3.91 -12.35 19.21
N LYS A 35 -3.49 -11.09 19.37
CA LYS A 35 -3.15 -10.50 20.67
C LYS A 35 -4.36 -10.41 21.60
N LEU A 36 -5.51 -9.94 21.11
CA LEU A 36 -6.74 -9.77 21.89
C LEU A 36 -7.34 -11.10 22.35
N ARG A 37 -7.26 -12.14 21.51
CA ARG A 37 -7.76 -13.49 21.80
C ARG A 37 -6.72 -14.41 22.40
N SER A 38 -5.48 -13.95 22.55
CA SER A 38 -4.35 -14.78 22.99
C SER A 38 -4.19 -16.03 22.13
N GLU A 39 -4.32 -15.88 20.80
CA GLU A 39 -4.16 -16.93 19.79
C GLU A 39 -2.80 -16.77 19.06
N PRO A 40 -1.73 -17.46 19.50
CA PRO A 40 -0.37 -17.22 18.99
C PRO A 40 -0.18 -17.61 17.52
N ALA A 41 -1.04 -18.48 16.99
CA ALA A 41 -1.02 -18.84 15.57
C ALA A 41 -1.48 -17.67 14.70
N VAL A 42 -2.59 -17.03 15.06
CA VAL A 42 -3.15 -15.89 14.31
C VAL A 42 -2.27 -14.66 14.45
N GLU A 43 -1.72 -14.42 15.65
CA GLU A 43 -0.74 -13.34 15.86
C GLU A 43 0.48 -13.51 14.94
N ARG A 44 1.05 -14.72 14.88
CA ARG A 44 2.20 -15.02 14.00
C ARG A 44 1.87 -14.87 12.53
N ALA A 45 0.67 -15.28 12.10
CA ALA A 45 0.20 -15.08 10.73
C ALA A 45 0.09 -13.58 10.39
N GLY A 46 -0.44 -12.77 11.30
CA GLY A 46 -0.50 -11.32 11.13
C GLY A 46 0.87 -10.67 11.02
N ALA A 47 1.79 -11.02 11.93
CA ALA A 47 3.17 -10.53 11.89
C ALA A 47 3.93 -10.98 10.62
N PHE A 48 3.66 -12.18 10.11
CA PHE A 48 4.20 -12.65 8.84
C PHE A 48 3.66 -11.82 7.66
N ASN A 49 2.34 -11.62 7.60
CA ASN A 49 1.70 -10.81 6.57
C ASN A 49 2.21 -9.37 6.56
N LEU A 50 2.45 -8.75 7.72
CA LEU A 50 3.05 -7.42 7.80
C LEU A 50 4.43 -7.35 7.15
N ARG A 51 5.32 -8.32 7.43
CA ARG A 51 6.68 -8.34 6.87
C ARG A 51 6.66 -8.62 5.37
N LEU A 52 5.85 -9.58 4.94
CA LEU A 52 5.74 -9.95 3.53
C LEU A 52 5.08 -8.82 2.73
N GLY A 53 3.99 -8.24 3.25
CA GLY A 53 3.32 -7.09 2.66
C GLY A 53 4.23 -5.88 2.52
N TYR A 54 5.05 -5.60 3.55
CA TYR A 54 6.07 -4.54 3.48
C TYR A 54 7.09 -4.77 2.36
N LEU A 55 7.54 -6.03 2.16
CA LEU A 55 8.42 -6.37 1.05
C LEU A 55 7.75 -6.12 -0.32
N PHE A 56 6.45 -6.38 -0.44
CA PHE A 56 5.70 -6.13 -1.68
C PHE A 56 5.37 -4.65 -1.93
N ILE A 57 5.58 -3.75 -0.96
CA ILE A 57 5.46 -2.30 -1.21
C ILE A 57 6.46 -1.87 -2.28
N PHE A 58 7.70 -2.36 -2.24
CA PHE A 58 8.77 -1.91 -3.15
C PHE A 58 8.47 -2.14 -4.64
N PRO A 59 8.09 -3.35 -5.10
CA PRO A 59 7.73 -3.54 -6.50
C PRO A 59 6.48 -2.75 -6.91
N ALA A 60 5.47 -2.64 -6.04
CA ALA A 60 4.27 -1.87 -6.32
C ALA A 60 4.56 -0.36 -6.46
N LEU A 61 5.38 0.19 -5.56
CA LEU A 61 5.81 1.58 -5.58
C LEU A 61 6.72 1.87 -6.77
N GLY A 62 7.64 0.94 -7.10
CA GLY A 62 8.47 1.04 -8.30
C GLY A 62 7.63 1.11 -9.58
N ALA A 63 6.66 0.22 -9.76
CA ALA A 63 5.75 0.26 -10.90
C ALA A 63 4.91 1.54 -10.92
N GLY A 64 4.42 2.03 -9.76
CA GLY A 64 3.65 3.26 -9.69
C GLY A 64 4.45 4.50 -10.06
N LEU A 65 5.70 4.61 -9.59
CA LEU A 65 6.59 5.72 -9.94
C LEU A 65 6.99 5.71 -11.42
N LEU A 66 7.24 4.53 -12.00
CA LEU A 66 7.50 4.41 -13.43
C LEU A 66 6.27 4.79 -14.26
N GLY A 67 5.08 4.37 -13.80
CA GLY A 67 3.81 4.71 -14.44
C GLY A 67 3.45 6.20 -14.38
N LEU A 68 4.02 6.97 -13.44
CA LEU A 68 3.81 8.43 -13.40
C LEU A 68 4.33 9.13 -14.66
N SER A 69 5.41 8.60 -15.26
CA SER A 69 5.98 9.14 -16.50
C SER A 69 5.12 8.87 -17.72
N ASP A 70 4.23 7.87 -17.64
CA ASP A 70 3.33 7.47 -18.73
C ASP A 70 2.05 8.32 -18.74
N ILE A 71 1.80 9.15 -17.71
CA ILE A 71 0.53 9.88 -17.54
C ILE A 71 0.74 11.37 -17.83
N GLU A 72 -0.06 11.93 -18.74
CA GLU A 72 -0.19 13.38 -18.88
C GLU A 72 -0.93 13.96 -17.66
N MET A 73 -0.21 14.70 -16.81
CA MET A 73 -0.77 15.29 -15.59
C MET A 73 -1.73 16.43 -15.93
N ARG A 74 -3.04 16.18 -15.86
CA ARG A 74 -4.08 17.21 -15.99
C ARG A 74 -4.56 17.68 -14.61
N ASP A 75 -4.94 18.96 -14.52
CA ASP A 75 -5.28 19.62 -13.25
C ASP A 75 -6.44 18.95 -12.50
N ASN A 76 -7.37 18.34 -13.24
CA ASN A 76 -8.59 17.71 -12.74
C ASN A 76 -8.37 16.46 -11.86
N PHE A 77 -7.22 15.78 -11.94
CA PHE A 77 -6.90 14.63 -11.08
C PHE A 77 -5.56 14.73 -10.36
N ARG A 78 -4.81 15.82 -10.57
CA ARG A 78 -3.52 16.08 -9.92
C ARG A 78 -3.59 16.03 -8.39
N ASP A 79 -4.68 16.54 -7.80
CA ASP A 79 -4.90 16.51 -6.36
C ASP A 79 -5.10 15.07 -5.84
N PHE A 80 -5.82 14.23 -6.60
CA PHE A 80 -6.03 12.82 -6.25
C PHE A 80 -4.73 12.02 -6.36
N ILE A 81 -3.93 12.21 -7.42
CA ILE A 81 -2.61 11.60 -7.55
C ILE A 81 -1.69 12.03 -6.40
N SER A 82 -1.68 13.32 -6.08
CA SER A 82 -0.84 13.86 -4.99
C SER A 82 -1.21 13.22 -3.64
N LYS A 83 -2.51 13.10 -3.34
CA LYS A 83 -2.99 12.43 -2.12
C LYS A 83 -2.67 10.94 -2.14
N HIS A 84 -2.86 10.26 -3.26
CA HIS A 84 -2.52 8.84 -3.40
C HIS A 84 -1.04 8.60 -3.11
N ILE A 85 -0.13 9.40 -3.69
CA ILE A 85 1.32 9.32 -3.45
C ILE A 85 1.64 9.63 -1.99
N LEU A 86 1.05 10.69 -1.43
CA LEU A 86 1.26 11.07 -0.03
C LEU A 86 0.91 9.91 0.91
N PHE A 87 -0.26 9.30 0.74
CA PHE A 87 -0.67 8.17 1.58
C PHE A 87 0.13 6.90 1.31
N ALA A 88 0.59 6.66 0.07
CA ALA A 88 1.46 5.54 -0.26
C ALA A 88 2.80 5.63 0.49
N PHE A 89 3.46 6.79 0.43
CA PHE A 89 4.71 7.01 1.18
C PHE A 89 4.50 7.07 2.70
N SER A 90 3.37 7.62 3.17
CA SER A 90 3.02 7.60 4.59
C SER A 90 2.84 6.17 5.10
N SER A 91 2.20 5.30 4.29
CA SER A 91 2.06 3.86 4.59
C SER A 91 3.41 3.19 4.68
N LEU A 92 4.28 3.40 3.68
CA LEU A 92 5.65 2.87 3.67
C LEU A 92 6.38 3.27 4.96
N PHE A 93 6.39 4.56 5.29
CA PHE A 93 7.10 5.07 6.46
C PHE A 93 6.52 4.51 7.77
N ALA A 94 5.20 4.47 7.91
CA ALA A 94 4.55 3.93 9.10
C ALA A 94 4.85 2.44 9.30
N PHE A 95 4.83 1.63 8.24
CA PHE A 95 5.20 0.22 8.34
C PHE A 95 6.71 0.01 8.53
N SER A 96 7.57 0.87 7.96
CA SER A 96 9.00 0.88 8.30
C SER A 96 9.19 1.12 9.80
N LEU A 97 8.56 2.16 10.36
CA LEU A 97 8.64 2.48 11.79
C LEU A 97 8.08 1.36 12.67
N THR A 98 7.02 0.69 12.22
CA THR A 98 6.47 -0.51 12.88
C THR A 98 7.54 -1.60 12.97
N LEU A 99 8.18 -1.94 11.85
CA LEU A 99 9.22 -2.97 11.82
C LEU A 99 10.48 -2.56 12.60
N LEU A 100 10.88 -1.28 12.54
CA LEU A 100 11.99 -0.76 13.34
C LEU A 100 11.68 -0.82 14.84
N ALA A 101 10.48 -0.42 15.25
CA ALA A 101 10.04 -0.53 16.63
C ALA A 101 10.06 -1.99 17.11
N SER A 102 9.64 -2.94 16.26
CA SER A 102 9.71 -4.37 16.59
C SER A 102 11.14 -4.89 16.79
N ARG A 103 12.12 -4.27 16.12
CA ARG A 103 13.51 -4.76 16.09
C ARG A 103 14.40 -4.13 17.16
N PHE A 104 14.16 -2.86 17.48
CA PHE A 104 15.08 -2.06 18.31
C PHE A 104 14.46 -1.58 19.62
N LEU A 105 13.13 -1.45 19.71
CA LEU A 105 12.47 -0.93 20.90
C LEU A 105 11.93 -2.08 21.75
N HIS A 106 12.49 -2.25 22.94
CA HIS A 106 12.07 -3.29 23.89
C HIS A 106 11.15 -2.72 24.98
N GLY A 107 10.42 -3.60 25.66
CA GLY A 107 9.55 -3.23 26.78
C GLY A 107 8.20 -2.61 26.35
N ARG A 108 7.54 -1.94 27.30
CA ARG A 108 6.17 -1.43 27.12
C ARG A 108 6.09 -0.36 26.02
N MET A 109 7.05 0.56 26.00
CA MET A 109 7.06 1.65 25.02
C MET A 109 7.21 1.14 23.58
N GLY A 110 8.09 0.15 23.36
CA GLY A 110 8.26 -0.47 22.03
C GLY A 110 6.96 -1.10 21.52
N LYS A 111 6.21 -1.80 22.39
CA LYS A 111 4.91 -2.38 22.04
C LYS A 111 3.85 -1.33 21.71
N ILE A 112 3.82 -0.23 22.47
CA ILE A 112 2.90 0.88 22.21
C ILE A 112 3.21 1.54 20.86
N LEU A 113 4.48 1.90 20.62
CA LEU A 113 4.91 2.51 19.37
C LEU A 113 4.68 1.60 18.16
N TYR A 114 5.02 0.31 18.29
CA TYR A 114 4.71 -0.70 17.29
C TYR A 114 3.23 -0.70 16.91
N THR A 115 2.35 -0.69 17.92
CA THR A 115 0.90 -0.73 17.71
C THR A 115 0.41 0.57 17.06
N ILE A 116 0.85 1.73 17.56
CA ILE A 116 0.49 3.04 16.98
C ILE A 116 0.89 3.10 15.51
N PHE A 117 2.15 2.80 15.18
CA PHE A 117 2.63 2.86 13.80
C PHE A 117 1.92 1.83 12.90
N SER A 118 1.58 0.65 13.42
CA SER A 118 0.80 -0.35 12.67
C SER A 118 -0.57 0.19 12.28
N PHE A 119 -1.28 0.83 13.22
CA PHE A 119 -2.60 1.41 12.96
C PHE A 119 -2.53 2.67 12.08
N VAL A 120 -1.51 3.51 12.24
CA VAL A 120 -1.28 4.63 11.31
C VAL A 120 -1.08 4.10 9.89
N GLY A 121 -0.22 3.09 9.71
CA GLY A 121 0.00 2.44 8.42
C GLY A 121 -1.27 1.81 7.85
N PHE A 122 -2.09 1.18 8.71
CA PHE A 122 -3.39 0.63 8.34
C PHE A 122 -4.36 1.66 7.76
N PHE A 123 -4.51 2.82 8.40
CA PHE A 123 -5.38 3.87 7.88
C PHE A 123 -4.79 4.53 6.63
N CYS A 124 -3.46 4.72 6.57
CA CYS A 124 -2.80 5.23 5.37
C CYS A 124 -2.97 4.30 4.16
N ILE A 125 -2.89 2.97 4.33
CA ILE A 125 -3.05 2.05 3.20
C ILE A 125 -4.49 2.03 2.68
N LEU A 126 -5.49 2.17 3.57
CA LEU A 126 -6.88 2.33 3.17
C LEU A 126 -7.12 3.63 2.39
N ALA A 127 -6.55 4.74 2.87
CA ALA A 127 -6.62 6.02 2.16
C ALA A 127 -5.92 5.93 0.79
N THR A 128 -4.77 5.27 0.71
CA THR A 128 -4.05 5.01 -0.55
C THR A 128 -4.95 4.26 -1.54
N GLY A 129 -5.59 3.18 -1.07
CA GLY A 129 -6.54 2.39 -1.86
C GLY A 129 -7.76 3.21 -2.32
N TYR A 130 -8.32 4.06 -1.47
CA TYR A 130 -9.43 4.94 -1.84
C TYR A 130 -9.06 5.90 -2.98
N PHE A 131 -7.96 6.66 -2.84
CA PHE A 131 -7.54 7.59 -3.88
C PHE A 131 -7.10 6.86 -5.16
N GLY A 132 -6.49 5.68 -5.04
CA GLY A 132 -6.13 4.83 -6.19
C GLY A 132 -7.37 4.30 -6.93
N GLY A 133 -8.40 3.90 -6.20
CA GLY A 133 -9.68 3.47 -6.76
C GLY A 133 -10.42 4.60 -7.48
N GLU A 134 -10.43 5.81 -6.90
CA GLU A 134 -10.98 7.00 -7.56
C GLU A 134 -10.23 7.32 -8.88
N LEU A 135 -8.90 7.20 -8.91
CA LEU A 135 -8.12 7.36 -10.15
C LEU A 135 -8.51 6.34 -11.22
N ALA A 136 -8.74 5.10 -10.84
CA ALA A 136 -9.13 4.04 -11.77
C ALA A 136 -10.58 4.19 -12.27
N HIS A 137 -11.53 4.48 -11.39
CA HIS A 137 -12.97 4.46 -11.69
C HIS A 137 -13.56 5.79 -12.15
N ARG A 138 -13.09 6.91 -11.59
CA ARG A 138 -13.68 8.23 -11.87
C ARG A 138 -13.02 8.92 -13.06
N PHE A 139 -11.75 8.61 -13.31
CA PHE A 139 -10.97 9.24 -14.36
C PHE A 139 -10.61 8.29 -15.51
N ASP A 140 -11.06 7.03 -15.46
CA ASP A 140 -10.86 6.02 -16.51
C ASP A 140 -9.40 5.92 -16.99
N LEU A 141 -8.44 6.11 -16.07
CA LEU A 141 -7.02 6.20 -16.38
C LEU A 141 -6.49 5.01 -17.22
N PRO A 142 -6.90 3.75 -16.94
CA PRO A 142 -6.50 2.61 -17.76
C PRO A 142 -7.03 2.64 -19.20
N LEU A 143 -8.21 3.23 -19.43
CA LEU A 143 -8.80 3.36 -20.77
C LEU A 143 -8.08 4.43 -21.60
N GLN A 144 -7.65 5.52 -20.96
CA GLN A 144 -6.90 6.59 -21.63
C GLN A 144 -5.55 6.06 -22.14
N LEU A 145 -4.82 5.31 -21.31
CA LEU A 145 -3.52 4.72 -21.68
C LEU A 145 -3.60 3.60 -22.73
N GLY A 146 -4.81 3.07 -22.99
CA GLY A 146 -5.05 2.03 -24.00
C GLY A 146 -5.56 2.57 -25.34
N MET A 147 -5.81 3.88 -25.45
CA MET A 147 -6.34 4.55 -26.64
C MET A 147 -5.27 5.31 -27.46
N ASP A 148 -4.01 5.27 -27.01
CA ASP A 148 -2.86 5.92 -27.65
C ASP A 148 -2.03 4.96 -28.52
#